data_AF-A0A816F477-F1
#
_entry.id   AF-A0A816F477-F1
#
_cell.length_a   1.000
_cell.length_b   1.000
_cell.length_c   1.000
_cell.angle_alpha   90.00
_cell.angle_beta   90.00
_cell.angle_gamma   90.00
#
_symmetry.space_group_name_H-M   'P 1'
#
loop_
_entity.id
_entity.type
_entity.pdbx_description
1 polymer ?
#
loop_
_entity_poly.entity_id
_entity_poly.type
_entity_poly.pdbx_seq_one_letter_code
_entity_poly.pdbx_strand_id
1 'polypeptide(L)'
;TTSENISSQMQEIYETINILAGGIQTLNDDTQRLSSESIKLQSSIESLTQDIGSLKLSVQEKSSFLDGIKRRQEFLEEEIASLKQKIDDLQYVSYDATLIWKIVSFNEKMMDAQSERQTSIYSPPFYSSPTGYKMRARLYLNGDGNARRTHMSLFFVLMRGRYDAILSWPFNYKVTFCLHDQSPQQKHVINSFRPDIRSSNFQRPRLEMNIASGIPKFF
;
A
#
# COMPACT_ATOMS: atom_id res chain seq x y z
N THR A 1 69.52 83.31 20.23
CA THR A 1 69.73 81.89 19.88
C THR A 1 68.79 80.95 20.62
N THR A 2 68.56 81.08 21.94
CA THR A 2 67.64 80.19 22.69
C THR A 2 66.14 80.45 22.48
N SER A 3 65.73 81.72 22.29
CA SER A 3 64.32 82.10 22.09
C SER A 3 63.74 81.67 20.72
N GLU A 4 64.51 81.84 19.64
CA GLU A 4 64.12 81.41 18.29
C GLU A 4 63.98 79.88 18.19
N ASN A 5 64.83 79.12 18.89
CA ASN A 5 64.75 77.66 18.93
C ASN A 5 63.48 77.17 19.63
N ILE A 6 63.07 77.83 20.72
CA ILE A 6 61.81 77.53 21.44
C ILE A 6 60.59 77.87 20.57
N SER A 7 60.64 78.97 19.82
CA SER A 7 59.57 79.35 18.89
C SER A 7 59.40 78.32 17.76
N SER A 8 60.51 77.85 17.17
CA SER A 8 60.51 76.81 16.14
C SER A 8 59.93 75.49 16.65
N GLN A 9 60.36 75.06 17.85
CA GLN A 9 59.84 73.84 18.50
C GLN A 9 58.36 73.94 18.84
N MET A 10 57.89 75.11 19.31
CA MET A 10 56.46 75.36 19.53
C MET A 10 55.67 75.26 18.22
N GLN A 11 56.20 75.78 17.11
CA GLN A 11 55.55 75.75 15.81
C GLN A 11 55.45 74.32 15.23
N GLU A 12 56.49 73.51 15.40
CA GLU A 12 56.49 72.07 15.08
C GLU A 12 55.47 71.29 15.93
N ILE A 13 55.36 71.61 17.22
CA ILE A 13 54.35 71.01 18.10
C ILE A 13 52.94 71.39 17.62
N TYR A 14 52.72 72.64 17.22
CA TYR A 14 51.44 73.09 16.65
C TYR A 14 51.09 72.37 15.35
N GLU A 15 52.04 72.19 14.42
CA GLU A 15 51.82 71.41 13.19
C GLU A 15 51.50 69.95 13.50
N THR A 16 52.25 69.34 14.43
CA THR A 16 52.02 67.95 14.84
C THR A 16 50.63 67.79 15.47
N ILE A 17 50.20 68.74 16.32
CA ILE A 17 48.86 68.75 16.92
C ILE A 17 47.78 68.88 15.84
N ASN A 18 47.97 69.75 14.84
CA ASN A 18 47.00 69.92 13.76
C ASN A 18 46.87 68.67 12.88
N ILE A 19 48.00 68.00 12.57
CA ILE A 19 48.00 66.73 11.82
C ILE A 19 47.29 65.64 12.62
N LEU A 20 47.60 65.52 13.92
CA LEU A 20 46.95 64.56 14.81
C LEU A 20 45.44 64.83 14.93
N ALA A 21 45.03 66.10 15.05
CA ALA A 21 43.62 66.49 15.08
C ALA A 21 42.89 66.11 13.78
N GLY A 22 43.50 66.34 12.61
CA GLY A 22 42.96 65.91 11.31
C GLY A 22 42.86 64.39 11.17
N GLY A 23 43.86 63.66 11.67
CA GLY A 23 43.84 62.19 11.73
C GLY A 23 42.73 61.65 12.63
N ILE A 24 42.53 62.26 13.80
CA ILE A 24 41.43 61.92 14.72
C ILE A 24 40.07 62.18 14.07
N GLN A 25 39.91 63.31 13.37
CA GLN A 25 38.65 63.62 12.68
C GLN A 25 38.36 62.59 11.58
N THR A 26 39.35 62.25 10.76
CA THR A 26 39.20 61.24 9.68
C THR A 26 38.82 59.87 10.26
N LEU A 27 39.48 59.44 11.34
CA LEU A 27 39.16 58.20 12.03
C LEU A 27 37.74 58.21 12.62
N ASN A 28 37.28 59.35 13.13
CA ASN A 28 35.92 59.50 13.64
C ASN A 28 34.89 59.37 12.50
N ASP A 29 35.13 60.01 11.36
CA ASP A 29 34.23 59.94 10.20
C ASP A 29 34.15 58.51 9.63
N ASP A 30 35.29 57.81 9.54
CA ASP A 30 35.34 56.40 9.16
C ASP A 30 34.64 55.49 10.17
N THR A 31 34.78 55.78 11.47
CA THR A 31 34.08 55.04 12.53
C THR A 31 32.56 55.19 12.41
N GLN A 32 32.07 56.41 12.12
CA GLN A 32 30.63 56.64 11.89
C GLN A 32 30.13 55.95 10.62
N ARG A 33 30.92 55.98 9.53
CA ARG A 33 30.59 55.29 8.28
C ARG A 33 30.48 53.78 8.50
N LEU A 34 31.50 53.16 9.11
CA LEU A 34 31.51 51.74 9.44
C LEU A 34 30.34 51.36 10.37
N SER A 35 30.01 52.19 11.35
CA SER A 35 28.84 52.00 12.21
C SER A 35 27.55 51.96 11.40
N SER A 36 27.38 52.87 10.44
CA SER A 36 26.20 52.90 9.58
C SER A 36 26.08 51.69 8.65
N GLU A 37 27.21 51.19 8.12
CA GLU A 37 27.25 49.98 7.29
C GLU A 37 26.94 48.73 8.12
N SER A 38 27.47 48.66 9.35
CA SER A 38 27.19 47.56 10.29
C SER A 38 25.69 47.44 10.59
N ILE A 39 25.01 48.58 10.83
CA ILE A 39 23.55 48.60 11.07
C ILE A 39 22.78 48.09 9.83
N LYS A 40 23.20 48.48 8.62
CA LYS A 40 22.57 48.00 7.37
C LYS A 40 22.75 46.49 7.19
N LEU A 41 23.96 45.98 7.43
CA LEU A 41 24.24 44.55 7.37
C LEU A 41 23.42 43.77 8.40
N GLN A 42 23.32 44.29 9.63
CA GLN A 42 22.51 43.70 10.70
C GLN A 42 21.03 43.56 10.27
N SER A 43 20.44 44.63 9.72
CA SER A 43 19.06 44.60 9.23
C SER A 43 18.86 43.60 8.07
N SER A 44 19.87 43.46 7.21
CA SER A 44 19.83 42.48 6.10
C SER A 44 19.92 41.04 6.61
N ILE A 45 20.76 40.78 7.61
CA ILE A 45 20.88 39.46 8.27
C ILE A 45 19.56 39.07 8.93
N GLU A 46 18.90 40.02 9.61
CA GLU A 46 17.60 39.78 10.24
C GLU A 46 16.52 39.42 9.21
N SER A 47 16.46 40.15 8.10
CA SER A 47 15.55 39.82 6.99
C SER A 47 15.82 38.43 6.41
N LEU A 48 17.08 38.10 6.11
CA LEU A 48 17.45 36.79 5.57
C LEU A 48 17.15 35.66 6.56
N THR A 49 17.33 35.91 7.87
CA THR A 49 17.00 34.93 8.92
C THR A 49 15.51 34.64 8.95
N GLN A 50 14.67 35.67 8.77
CA GLN A 50 13.22 35.52 8.68
C GLN A 50 12.82 34.73 7.41
N ASP A 51 13.42 35.05 6.26
CA ASP A 51 13.14 34.35 5.00
C ASP A 51 13.52 32.86 5.07
N ILE A 52 14.68 32.53 5.65
CA ILE A 52 15.11 31.14 5.89
C ILE A 52 14.12 30.40 6.79
N GLY A 53 13.60 31.07 7.83
CA GLY A 53 12.56 30.52 8.69
C GLY A 53 11.29 30.15 7.91
N SER A 54 10.82 31.07 7.06
CA SER A 54 9.62 30.85 6.24
C SER A 54 9.81 29.74 5.20
N LEU A 55 10.97 29.70 4.54
CA LEU A 55 11.34 28.65 3.59
C LEU A 55 11.41 27.28 4.26
N LYS A 56 11.98 27.20 5.47
CA LYS A 56 12.07 25.95 6.22
C LYS A 56 10.68 25.38 6.55
N LEU A 57 9.74 26.23 6.96
CA LEU A 57 8.35 25.83 7.21
C LEU A 57 7.69 25.34 5.91
N SER A 58 7.84 26.07 4.81
CA SER A 58 7.27 25.66 3.52
C SER A 58 7.84 24.33 3.00
N VAL A 59 9.15 24.09 3.18
CA VAL A 59 9.77 22.80 2.83
C VAL A 59 9.21 21.67 3.69
N GLN A 60 9.02 21.90 4.99
CA GLN A 60 8.46 20.91 5.90
C GLN A 60 7.01 20.56 5.54
N GLU A 61 6.18 21.55 5.20
CA GLU A 61 4.80 21.33 4.73
C GLU A 61 4.75 20.57 3.40
N LYS A 62 5.59 20.93 2.44
CA LYS A 62 5.68 20.20 1.16
C LYS A 62 6.15 18.77 1.36
N SER A 63 7.08 18.53 2.28
CA SER A 63 7.55 17.18 2.61
C SER A 63 6.42 16.31 3.16
N SER A 64 5.65 16.82 4.12
CA SER A 64 4.53 16.06 4.70
C SER A 64 3.43 15.79 3.66
N PHE A 65 3.16 16.75 2.76
CA PHE A 65 2.24 16.57 1.65
C PHE A 65 2.72 15.49 0.67
N LEU A 66 4.01 15.50 0.30
CA LEU A 66 4.62 14.47 -0.57
C LEU A 66 4.52 13.07 0.05
N ASP A 67 4.76 12.94 1.36
CA ASP A 67 4.61 11.66 2.06
C ASP A 67 3.16 11.17 2.03
N GLY A 68 2.19 12.08 2.15
CA GLY A 68 0.77 11.76 1.98
C GLY A 68 0.42 11.28 0.57
N ILE A 69 1.00 11.91 -0.46
CA ILE A 69 0.83 11.46 -1.85
C ILE A 69 1.43 10.08 -2.06
N LYS A 70 2.66 9.83 -1.59
CA LYS A 70 3.33 8.53 -1.74
C LYS A 70 2.52 7.38 -1.16
N ARG A 71 2.04 7.53 0.09
CA ARG A 71 1.19 6.50 0.72
C ARG A 71 -0.08 6.20 -0.07
N ARG A 72 -0.70 7.25 -0.65
CA ARG A 72 -1.89 7.05 -1.49
C ARG A 72 -1.55 6.39 -2.82
N GLN A 73 -0.39 6.69 -3.40
CA GLN A 73 0.09 6.00 -4.59
C GLN A 73 0.31 4.51 -4.32
N GLU A 74 1.00 4.15 -3.23
CA GLU A 74 1.21 2.76 -2.82
C GLU A 74 -0.12 2.01 -2.65
N PHE A 75 -1.08 2.62 -1.97
CA PHE A 75 -2.43 2.06 -1.82
C PHE A 75 -3.14 1.82 -3.16
N LEU A 76 -3.06 2.78 -4.09
CA LEU A 76 -3.67 2.63 -5.41
C LEU A 76 -2.98 1.56 -6.26
N GLU A 77 -1.67 1.40 -6.13
CA GLU A 77 -0.92 0.35 -6.81
C GLU A 77 -1.35 -1.05 -6.33
N GLU A 78 -1.56 -1.22 -5.02
CA GLU A 78 -2.13 -2.45 -4.44
C GLU A 78 -3.55 -2.72 -4.95
N GLU A 79 -4.41 -1.70 -5.00
CA GLU A 79 -5.78 -1.83 -5.48
C GLU A 79 -5.84 -2.20 -6.98
N ILE A 80 -4.97 -1.58 -7.79
CA ILE A 80 -4.80 -1.92 -9.22
C ILE A 80 -4.34 -3.37 -9.37
N ALA A 81 -3.37 -3.83 -8.57
CA ALA A 81 -2.91 -5.22 -8.60
C ALA A 81 -4.06 -6.20 -8.26
N SER A 82 -4.85 -5.88 -7.24
CA SER A 82 -6.05 -6.66 -6.87
C SER A 82 -7.09 -6.71 -8.00
N LEU A 83 -7.36 -5.57 -8.65
CA LEU A 83 -8.31 -5.49 -9.75
C LEU A 83 -7.84 -6.25 -10.99
N LYS A 84 -6.54 -6.17 -11.33
CA LYS A 84 -5.94 -6.96 -12.42
C LYS A 84 -6.13 -8.46 -12.18
N GLN A 85 -5.86 -8.93 -10.97
CA GLN A 85 -6.09 -10.33 -10.62
C GLN A 85 -7.56 -10.74 -10.79
N LYS A 86 -8.51 -9.89 -10.35
CA LYS A 86 -9.95 -10.15 -10.55
C LYS A 86 -10.34 -10.19 -12.03
N ILE A 87 -9.75 -9.32 -12.86
CA ILE A 87 -10.00 -9.30 -14.31
C ILE A 87 -9.46 -10.59 -14.96
N ASP A 88 -8.27 -11.03 -14.58
CA ASP A 88 -7.71 -12.29 -15.06
C ASP A 88 -8.58 -13.48 -14.66
N ASP A 89 -9.08 -13.49 -13.42
CA ASP A 89 -10.02 -14.52 -12.95
C ASP A 89 -11.33 -14.53 -13.76
N LEU A 90 -11.79 -13.36 -14.26
CA LEU A 90 -13.01 -13.26 -15.09
C LEU A 90 -12.86 -13.95 -16.45
N GLN A 91 -11.64 -14.06 -16.99
CA GLN A 91 -11.39 -14.72 -18.29
C GLN A 91 -11.72 -16.22 -18.26
N TYR A 92 -11.75 -16.82 -17.06
CA TYR A 92 -11.98 -18.25 -16.86
C TYR A 92 -13.36 -18.55 -16.27
N VAL A 93 -14.25 -17.56 -16.23
CA VAL A 93 -15.63 -17.75 -15.75
C VAL A 93 -16.40 -18.60 -16.74
N SER A 94 -16.85 -19.76 -16.29
CA SER A 94 -17.76 -20.60 -17.06
C SER A 94 -19.23 -20.32 -16.74
N TYR A 95 -20.08 -20.58 -17.73
CA TYR A 95 -21.54 -20.50 -17.65
C TYR A 95 -22.22 -21.82 -18.05
N ASP A 96 -21.52 -22.95 -18.01
CA ASP A 96 -22.03 -24.28 -18.39
C ASP A 96 -22.07 -25.27 -17.22
N ALA A 97 -22.05 -24.75 -15.99
CA ALA A 97 -21.93 -25.50 -14.74
C ALA A 97 -20.59 -26.26 -14.54
N THR A 98 -19.58 -26.02 -15.38
CA THR A 98 -18.24 -26.63 -15.26
C THR A 98 -17.22 -25.62 -14.75
N LEU A 99 -16.33 -26.05 -13.85
CA LEU A 99 -15.18 -25.27 -13.41
C LEU A 99 -13.90 -26.08 -13.62
N ILE A 100 -12.94 -25.52 -14.37
CA ILE A 100 -11.58 -26.02 -14.42
C ILE A 100 -10.70 -25.11 -13.57
N TRP A 101 -10.24 -25.61 -12.43
CA TRP A 101 -9.45 -24.83 -11.48
C TRP A 101 -8.01 -25.32 -11.39
N LYS A 102 -7.09 -24.58 -12.02
CA LYS A 102 -5.66 -24.85 -11.96
C LYS A 102 -5.04 -24.23 -10.70
N ILE A 103 -4.50 -25.06 -9.81
CA ILE A 103 -3.75 -24.58 -8.65
C ILE A 103 -2.28 -24.36 -9.06
N VAL A 104 -1.90 -23.10 -9.25
CA VAL A 104 -0.49 -22.70 -9.45
C VAL A 104 0.24 -22.54 -8.12
N SER A 105 1.58 -22.65 -8.12
CA SER A 105 2.42 -22.51 -6.91
C SER A 105 1.98 -23.43 -5.76
N PHE A 106 1.71 -24.70 -6.06
CA PHE A 106 1.16 -25.66 -5.10
C PHE A 106 1.99 -25.77 -3.82
N ASN A 107 3.32 -25.84 -3.93
CA ASN A 107 4.22 -26.00 -2.78
C ASN A 107 4.11 -24.83 -1.80
N GLU A 108 4.06 -23.60 -2.30
CA GLU A 108 3.87 -22.39 -1.49
C GLU A 108 2.52 -22.42 -0.77
N LYS A 109 1.44 -22.69 -1.51
CA LYS A 109 0.09 -22.78 -0.93
C LYS A 109 -0.05 -23.92 0.09
N MET A 110 0.67 -25.03 -0.12
CA MET A 110 0.73 -26.13 0.85
C MET A 110 1.47 -25.71 2.11
N MET A 111 2.63 -25.03 1.99
CA MET A 111 3.35 -24.48 3.14
C MET A 111 2.50 -23.50 3.94
N ASP A 112 1.69 -22.67 3.27
CA ASP A 112 0.76 -21.75 3.93
C ASP A 112 -0.36 -22.47 4.68
N ALA A 113 -0.87 -23.55 4.10
CA ALA A 113 -1.88 -24.39 4.75
C ALA A 113 -1.30 -25.17 5.94
N GLN A 114 -0.03 -25.58 5.88
CA GLN A 114 0.68 -26.26 6.96
C GLN A 114 1.06 -25.33 8.11
N SER A 115 1.50 -24.11 7.80
CA SER A 115 1.83 -23.05 8.76
C SER A 115 0.60 -22.31 9.31
N GLU A 116 -0.60 -22.65 8.82
CA GLU A 116 -1.88 -22.03 9.21
C GLU A 116 -2.00 -20.55 8.82
N ARG A 117 -1.05 -20.02 8.03
CA ARG A 117 -1.11 -18.67 7.45
C ARG A 117 -2.33 -18.50 6.54
N GLN A 118 -2.63 -19.52 5.74
CA GLN A 118 -3.81 -19.56 4.89
C GLN A 118 -4.32 -21.00 4.75
N THR A 119 -5.32 -21.35 5.56
CA THR A 119 -5.83 -22.73 5.67
C THR A 119 -6.65 -23.21 4.49
N SER A 120 -7.20 -22.29 3.70
CA SER A 120 -8.03 -22.61 2.53
C SER A 120 -7.89 -21.59 1.42
N ILE A 121 -8.17 -22.03 0.19
CA ILE A 121 -8.20 -21.19 -1.01
C ILE A 121 -9.57 -21.33 -1.69
N TYR A 122 -9.99 -20.29 -2.39
CA TYR A 122 -11.23 -20.29 -3.17
C TYR A 122 -10.93 -20.31 -4.66
N SER A 123 -11.78 -21.00 -5.42
CA SER A 123 -11.77 -20.87 -6.87
C SER A 123 -12.39 -19.54 -7.32
N PRO A 124 -12.11 -19.11 -8.55
CA PRO A 124 -12.98 -18.17 -9.24
C PRO A 124 -14.44 -18.65 -9.24
N PRO A 125 -15.42 -17.73 -9.26
CA PRO A 125 -16.82 -18.10 -9.39
C PRO A 125 -17.12 -18.64 -10.78
N PHE A 126 -18.07 -19.57 -10.86
CA PHE A 126 -18.62 -20.09 -12.10
C PHE A 126 -20.14 -20.18 -11.99
N TYR A 127 -20.82 -20.33 -13.12
CA TYR A 127 -22.26 -20.27 -13.21
C TYR A 127 -22.81 -21.52 -13.90
N SER A 128 -24.03 -21.88 -13.54
CA SER A 128 -24.75 -22.98 -14.19
C SER A 128 -25.32 -22.60 -15.56
N SER A 129 -25.57 -21.30 -15.79
CA SER A 129 -25.99 -20.69 -17.05
C SER A 129 -25.73 -19.17 -16.99
N PRO A 130 -25.84 -18.41 -18.09
CA PRO A 130 -25.72 -16.94 -18.07
C PRO A 130 -26.65 -16.24 -17.07
N THR A 131 -27.80 -16.86 -16.77
CA THR A 131 -28.77 -16.38 -15.78
C THR A 131 -28.98 -17.38 -14.62
N GLY A 132 -28.00 -18.27 -14.40
CA GLY A 132 -28.10 -19.40 -13.47
C GLY A 132 -27.54 -19.13 -12.08
N TYR A 133 -27.44 -20.20 -11.29
CA TYR A 133 -26.80 -20.20 -9.97
C TYR A 133 -25.34 -19.76 -10.07
N LYS A 134 -24.89 -18.92 -9.14
CA LYS A 134 -23.48 -18.56 -8.94
C LYS A 134 -22.87 -19.48 -7.89
N MET A 135 -21.72 -20.06 -8.20
CA MET A 135 -21.09 -21.10 -7.38
C MET A 135 -19.58 -20.88 -7.35
N ARG A 136 -18.91 -21.45 -6.34
CA ARG A 136 -17.45 -21.59 -6.32
C ARG A 136 -17.02 -22.81 -5.51
N ALA A 137 -15.75 -23.18 -5.61
CA ALA A 137 -15.14 -24.21 -4.79
C ALA A 137 -14.29 -23.59 -3.67
N ARG A 138 -14.14 -24.33 -2.56
CA ARG A 138 -13.22 -24.04 -1.47
C ARG A 138 -12.35 -25.27 -1.23
N LEU A 139 -11.03 -25.10 -1.26
CA LEU A 139 -10.05 -26.17 -1.11
C LEU A 139 -9.20 -25.95 0.12
N TYR A 140 -9.04 -27.01 0.91
CA TYR A 140 -8.10 -27.08 2.03
C TYR A 140 -7.03 -28.10 1.65
N LEU A 141 -5.86 -27.60 1.26
CA LEU A 141 -4.74 -28.43 0.82
C LEU A 141 -4.25 -29.36 1.94
N ASN A 142 -4.27 -28.88 3.19
CA ASN A 142 -3.86 -29.62 4.38
C ASN A 142 -5.06 -30.13 5.20
N GLY A 143 -6.22 -30.29 4.54
CA GLY A 143 -7.44 -30.85 5.13
C GLY A 143 -8.19 -29.92 6.09
N ASP A 144 -9.46 -30.25 6.33
CA ASP A 144 -10.37 -29.53 7.23
C ASP A 144 -11.03 -30.48 8.23
N GLY A 145 -11.36 -29.96 9.43
CA GLY A 145 -12.04 -30.73 10.47
C GLY A 145 -11.34 -32.05 10.82
N ASN A 146 -12.06 -33.16 10.74
CA ASN A 146 -11.56 -34.50 11.04
C ASN A 146 -10.61 -35.09 9.96
N ALA A 147 -10.41 -34.37 8.85
CA ALA A 147 -9.50 -34.72 7.77
C ALA A 147 -8.21 -33.89 7.77
N ARG A 148 -8.10 -32.94 8.70
CA ARG A 148 -6.95 -32.05 8.86
C ARG A 148 -5.64 -32.84 8.96
N ARG A 149 -4.62 -32.40 8.21
CA ARG A 149 -3.27 -32.99 8.10
C ARG A 149 -3.21 -34.43 7.58
N THR A 150 -4.32 -35.00 7.13
CA THR A 150 -4.38 -36.39 6.65
C THR A 150 -4.88 -36.51 5.22
N HIS A 151 -5.71 -35.57 4.78
CA HIS A 151 -6.29 -35.54 3.44
C HIS A 151 -6.35 -34.11 2.94
N MET A 152 -6.59 -33.95 1.64
CA MET A 152 -7.10 -32.75 1.03
C MET A 152 -8.64 -32.73 1.14
N SER A 153 -9.21 -31.59 1.53
CA SER A 153 -10.66 -31.40 1.63
C SER A 153 -11.17 -30.44 0.57
N LEU A 154 -12.25 -30.82 -0.12
CA LEU A 154 -12.82 -30.01 -1.21
C LEU A 154 -14.32 -29.80 -1.02
N PHE A 155 -14.72 -28.54 -1.11
CA PHE A 155 -16.08 -28.11 -0.84
C PHE A 155 -16.66 -27.25 -1.96
N PHE A 156 -17.96 -27.36 -2.12
CA PHE A 156 -18.79 -26.56 -3.00
C PHE A 156 -19.49 -25.47 -2.19
N VAL A 157 -19.59 -24.28 -2.77
CA VAL A 157 -20.16 -23.09 -2.15
C VAL A 157 -21.17 -22.48 -3.11
N LEU A 158 -22.42 -22.36 -2.66
CA LEU A 158 -23.41 -21.52 -3.32
C LEU A 158 -23.19 -20.06 -2.93
N MET A 159 -23.17 -19.19 -3.94
CA MET A 159 -23.01 -17.76 -3.77
C MET A 159 -24.29 -17.05 -4.15
N ARG A 160 -24.52 -15.87 -3.56
CA ARG A 160 -25.60 -14.98 -3.97
C ARG A 160 -25.38 -14.53 -5.42
N GLY A 161 -26.33 -14.90 -6.28
CA GLY A 161 -26.36 -14.56 -7.70
C GLY A 161 -27.31 -13.40 -8.00
N ARG A 162 -27.09 -12.76 -9.15
CA ARG A 162 -27.96 -11.68 -9.65
C ARG A 162 -29.38 -12.15 -9.95
N TYR A 163 -29.52 -13.41 -10.34
CA TYR A 163 -30.77 -13.99 -10.82
C TYR A 163 -31.43 -14.93 -9.80
N ASP A 164 -30.97 -14.97 -8.54
CA ASP A 164 -31.48 -15.89 -7.51
C ASP A 164 -33.00 -15.83 -7.30
N ALA A 165 -33.63 -14.69 -7.61
CA ALA A 165 -35.08 -14.50 -7.48
C ALA A 165 -35.91 -15.31 -8.49
N ILE A 166 -35.33 -15.70 -9.64
CA ILE A 166 -36.02 -16.46 -10.70
C ILE A 166 -35.57 -17.93 -10.76
N LEU A 167 -34.66 -18.34 -9.87
CA LEU A 167 -34.15 -19.71 -9.80
C LEU A 167 -34.96 -20.55 -8.81
N SER A 168 -35.00 -21.87 -9.06
CA SER A 168 -35.61 -22.82 -8.13
C SER A 168 -34.77 -23.00 -6.88
N TRP A 169 -35.40 -23.10 -5.72
CA TRP A 169 -34.74 -23.36 -4.44
C TRP A 169 -35.50 -24.42 -3.64
N PRO A 170 -34.80 -25.25 -2.82
CA PRO A 170 -33.35 -25.28 -2.63
C PRO A 170 -32.58 -25.84 -3.84
N PHE A 171 -31.28 -25.55 -3.92
CA PHE A 171 -30.40 -26.10 -4.94
C PHE A 171 -30.34 -27.64 -4.80
N ASN A 172 -30.70 -28.37 -5.87
CA ASN A 172 -30.86 -29.83 -5.84
C ASN A 172 -30.18 -30.52 -7.05
N TYR A 173 -29.06 -29.98 -7.51
CA TYR A 173 -28.29 -30.57 -8.61
C TYR A 173 -27.09 -31.35 -8.07
N LYS A 174 -26.77 -32.49 -8.70
CA LYS A 174 -25.60 -33.30 -8.33
C LYS A 174 -24.33 -32.49 -8.54
N VAL A 175 -23.46 -32.46 -7.53
CA VAL A 175 -22.14 -31.83 -7.59
C VAL A 175 -21.09 -32.93 -7.72
N THR A 176 -20.22 -32.81 -8.72
CA THR A 176 -19.12 -33.74 -8.97
C THR A 176 -17.80 -32.99 -8.88
N PHE A 177 -16.87 -33.53 -8.10
CA PHE A 177 -15.49 -33.09 -8.02
C PHE A 177 -14.59 -34.07 -8.76
N CYS A 178 -13.58 -33.52 -9.44
CA CYS A 178 -12.57 -34.29 -10.16
C CYS A 178 -11.19 -33.71 -9.86
N LEU A 179 -10.28 -34.52 -9.32
CA LEU A 179 -8.85 -34.23 -9.31
C LEU A 179 -8.23 -34.86 -10.55
N HIS A 180 -7.75 -34.00 -11.46
CA HIS A 180 -7.13 -34.45 -12.70
C HIS A 180 -5.72 -34.99 -12.44
N ASP A 181 -5.58 -36.30 -12.59
CA ASP A 181 -4.29 -36.95 -12.83
C ASP A 181 -3.72 -36.52 -14.20
N GLN A 182 -2.53 -35.93 -14.17
CA GLN A 182 -1.80 -35.44 -15.34
C GLN A 182 -0.74 -36.45 -15.84
N SER A 183 -0.68 -37.64 -15.24
CA SER A 183 0.14 -38.74 -15.72
C SER A 183 -0.43 -39.33 -17.04
N PRO A 184 0.36 -40.10 -17.81
CA PRO A 184 -0.14 -40.82 -18.98
C PRO A 184 -1.28 -41.78 -18.67
N GLN A 185 -1.44 -42.22 -17.42
CA GLN A 185 -2.48 -43.15 -17.01
C GLN A 185 -3.84 -42.47 -16.81
N GLN A 186 -3.89 -41.15 -16.63
CA GLN A 186 -5.11 -40.35 -16.46
C GLN A 186 -6.11 -40.92 -15.45
N LYS A 187 -5.62 -41.47 -14.34
CA LYS A 187 -6.46 -42.05 -13.27
C LYS A 187 -6.98 -40.94 -12.35
N HIS A 188 -7.96 -40.19 -12.84
CA HIS A 188 -8.57 -39.10 -12.08
C HIS A 188 -9.30 -39.59 -10.82
N VAL A 189 -9.22 -38.80 -9.74
CA VAL A 189 -9.99 -39.05 -8.51
C VAL A 189 -11.30 -38.29 -8.61
N ILE A 190 -12.41 -39.03 -8.70
CA ILE A 190 -13.74 -38.45 -8.89
C ILE A 190 -14.61 -38.81 -7.69
N ASN A 191 -15.29 -37.82 -7.12
CA ASN A 191 -16.29 -38.05 -6.08
C ASN A 191 -17.43 -37.04 -6.24
N SER A 192 -18.63 -37.40 -5.80
CA SER A 192 -19.82 -36.59 -6.02
C SER A 192 -20.80 -36.72 -4.88
N PHE A 193 -21.61 -35.69 -4.68
CA PHE A 193 -22.72 -35.72 -3.73
C PHE A 193 -23.97 -35.10 -4.35
N ARG A 194 -25.14 -35.46 -3.80
CA ARG A 194 -26.39 -34.73 -4.05
C ARG A 194 -26.69 -33.86 -2.83
N PRO A 195 -26.98 -32.56 -3.02
CA PRO A 195 -27.38 -31.66 -1.95
C PRO A 195 -28.50 -32.22 -1.08
N ASP A 196 -28.40 -32.07 0.23
CA ASP A 196 -29.53 -32.29 1.14
C ASP A 196 -30.43 -31.06 1.12
N ILE A 197 -31.62 -31.20 0.53
CA ILE A 197 -32.60 -30.12 0.42
C ILE A 197 -33.09 -29.57 1.76
N ARG A 198 -32.90 -30.30 2.86
CA ARG A 198 -33.23 -29.83 4.22
C ARG A 198 -32.13 -28.98 4.84
N SER A 199 -30.91 -29.06 4.31
CA SER A 199 -29.79 -28.26 4.81
C SER A 199 -29.94 -26.79 4.43
N SER A 200 -29.62 -25.91 5.37
CA SER A 200 -29.54 -24.46 5.13
C SER A 200 -28.51 -24.09 4.05
N ASN A 201 -27.50 -24.94 3.83
CA ASN A 201 -26.36 -24.68 2.95
C ASN A 201 -26.76 -24.61 1.47
N PHE A 202 -27.90 -25.21 1.12
CA PHE A 202 -28.43 -25.25 -0.25
C PHE A 202 -29.70 -24.41 -0.44
N GLN A 203 -30.11 -23.65 0.58
CA GLN A 203 -31.19 -22.68 0.47
C GLN A 203 -30.73 -21.43 -0.29
N ARG A 204 -31.68 -20.59 -0.71
CA ARG A 204 -31.38 -19.32 -1.36
C ARG A 204 -30.43 -18.46 -0.50
N PRO A 205 -29.25 -18.05 -1.02
CA PRO A 205 -28.30 -17.24 -0.28
C PRO A 205 -28.89 -15.93 0.21
N ARG A 206 -28.67 -15.64 1.50
CA ARG A 206 -29.02 -14.35 2.13
C ARG A 206 -27.79 -13.44 2.24
N LEU A 207 -26.63 -14.04 2.48
CA LEU A 207 -25.32 -13.39 2.47
C LEU A 207 -24.61 -13.66 1.14
N GLU A 208 -23.38 -13.16 0.98
CA GLU A 208 -22.59 -13.37 -0.24
C GLU A 208 -22.39 -14.86 -0.55
N MET A 209 -22.25 -15.70 0.49
CA MET A 209 -22.02 -17.13 0.39
C MET A 209 -22.80 -17.90 1.45
N ASN A 210 -23.24 -19.09 1.06
CA ASN A 210 -23.67 -20.11 2.01
C ASN A 210 -22.48 -20.84 2.63
N ILE A 211 -22.75 -21.63 3.66
CA ILE A 211 -21.75 -22.53 4.26
C ILE A 211 -21.32 -23.58 3.24
N ALA A 212 -20.01 -23.76 3.12
CA ALA A 212 -19.37 -24.76 2.27
C ALA A 212 -19.88 -26.18 2.58
N SER A 213 -20.17 -26.98 1.55
CA SER A 213 -20.58 -28.38 1.67
C SER A 213 -19.84 -29.24 0.66
N GLY A 214 -19.33 -30.39 1.07
CA GLY A 214 -18.47 -31.20 0.22
C GLY A 214 -17.85 -32.38 0.95
N ILE A 215 -16.60 -32.70 0.62
CA ILE A 215 -15.97 -33.97 0.95
C ILE A 215 -14.70 -33.69 1.77
N PRO A 216 -14.75 -33.87 3.12
CA PRO A 216 -13.61 -33.63 3.99
C PRO A 216 -12.40 -34.53 3.65
N LYS A 217 -12.63 -35.80 3.34
CA LYS A 217 -11.57 -36.76 2.98
C LYS A 217 -11.62 -37.05 1.49
N PHE A 218 -11.19 -36.09 0.68
CA PHE A 218 -11.31 -36.19 -0.78
C PHE A 218 -10.11 -36.90 -1.43
N PHE A 219 -8.88 -36.57 -1.02
CA PHE A 219 -7.64 -37.22 -1.47
C PHE A 219 -6.65 -37.35 -0.32
#